data_AF-A0A3C0UD05-F1
#
_entry.id   AF-A0A3C0UD05-F1
#
_cell.length_a   1.000
_cell.length_b   1.000
_cell.length_c   1.000
_cell.angle_alpha   90.00
_cell.angle_beta   90.00
_cell.angle_gamma   90.00
#
_symmetry.space_group_name_H-M   'P 1'
#
loop_
_entity.id
_entity.type
_entity.pdbx_description
1 polymer ?
#
loop_
_entity_poly.entity_id
_entity_poly.type
_entity_poly.pdbx_seq_one_letter_code
_entity_poly.pdbx_strand_id
1 'polypeptide(L)' 'MKLFIWVHDRTFHSWSMMNEPVLHEAMYSRAAAVVVAETEQEAIQLLLKRDNGWRQEDLERLRPQVMNWDTAQVVYSHIQ' A
#
# COMPACT_ATOMS: atom_id res chain seq x y z
N MET A 1 4.35 -12.24 -13.18
CA MET A 1 4.09 -11.87 -11.77
C MET A 1 5.09 -10.83 -11.29
N LYS A 2 4.59 -9.81 -10.60
CA LYS A 2 5.33 -8.72 -9.97
C LYS A 2 4.84 -8.55 -8.54
N LEU A 3 5.67 -7.97 -7.69
CA LEU A 3 5.27 -7.44 -6.40
C LEU A 3 4.77 -6.01 -6.58
N PHE A 4 3.68 -5.70 -5.90
CA PHE A 4 3.12 -4.37 -5.73
C PHE A 4 3.12 -4.04 -4.24
N ILE A 5 3.81 -2.97 -3.87
CA ILE A 5 4.05 -2.61 -2.47
C ILE A 5 3.54 -1.20 -2.22
N TRP A 6 2.56 -1.08 -1.33
CA TRP A 6 2.12 0.19 -0.75
C TRP A 6 2.66 0.29 0.66
N VAL A 7 3.29 1.43 0.98
CA VAL A 7 3.73 1.75 2.34
C VAL A 7 3.34 3.20 2.59
N HIS A 8 2.57 3.43 3.65
CA HIS A 8 2.13 4.76 4.04
C HIS A 8 2.36 4.97 5.53
N ASP A 9 3.15 5.98 5.87
CA ASP A 9 3.48 6.36 7.24
C ASP A 9 2.74 7.64 7.61
N ARG A 10 2.12 7.61 8.77
CA ARG A 10 1.23 8.60 9.34
C ARG A 10 1.71 9.17 10.68
N THR A 11 2.93 8.82 11.08
CA THR A 11 3.45 9.08 12.44
C THR A 11 3.71 10.56 12.71
N PHE A 12 3.99 11.38 11.68
CA PHE A 12 4.34 12.80 11.84
C PHE A 12 3.36 13.77 11.17
N HIS A 13 2.08 13.41 11.05
CA HIS A 13 1.11 14.30 10.42
C HIS A 13 1.00 15.65 11.15
N SER A 14 1.27 16.72 10.42
CA SER A 14 1.00 18.08 10.85
C SER A 14 -0.36 18.54 10.33
N TRP A 15 -0.96 19.53 11.00
CA TRP A 15 -2.27 20.09 10.67
C TRP A 15 -2.41 20.63 9.22
N SER A 16 -1.34 20.70 8.42
CA SER A 16 -1.38 21.17 7.01
C SER A 16 -1.64 20.08 5.97
N MET A 17 -1.88 18.82 6.38
CA MET A 17 -1.98 17.66 5.49
C MET A 17 -3.44 17.26 5.15
N MET A 18 -4.32 18.25 4.89
CA MET A 18 -5.74 18.01 4.54
C MET A 18 -5.96 17.10 3.32
N ASN A 19 -4.94 16.94 2.47
CA ASN A 19 -5.02 16.15 1.25
C ASN A 19 -4.19 14.88 1.30
N GLU A 20 -3.78 14.34 2.44
CA GLU A 20 -2.96 13.13 2.48
C GLU A 20 -3.77 11.85 2.22
N PRO A 21 -3.24 10.84 1.50
CA PRO A 21 -4.03 9.67 1.17
C PRO A 21 -4.28 8.84 2.43
N VAL A 22 -5.50 8.35 2.59
CA VAL A 22 -5.88 7.51 3.73
C VAL A 22 -6.17 6.12 3.21
N LEU A 23 -5.12 5.31 3.09
CA LEU A 23 -5.19 3.96 2.50
C LEU A 23 -6.21 2.99 3.12
N HIS A 24 -6.64 3.23 4.36
CA HIS A 24 -7.46 2.28 5.10
C HIS A 24 -8.44 3.03 6.01
N GLU A 25 -9.64 2.47 6.19
CA GLU A 25 -10.74 3.07 6.97
C GLU A 25 -10.43 3.19 8.47
N ALA A 26 -9.78 2.17 9.05
CA ALA A 26 -9.27 2.23 10.42
C ALA A 26 -8.12 3.24 10.58
N MET A 27 -7.95 3.75 11.81
CA MET A 27 -6.82 4.61 12.17
C MET A 27 -5.51 3.80 12.21
N TYR A 28 -4.44 4.33 11.60
CA TYR A 28 -3.12 3.71 11.61
C TYR A 28 -2.01 4.75 11.69
N SER A 29 -0.89 4.41 12.35
CA SER A 29 0.36 5.15 12.24
C SER A 29 1.17 4.71 11.02
N ARG A 30 1.03 3.45 10.60
CA ARG A 30 1.64 2.95 9.37
C ARG A 30 0.78 1.84 8.77
N ALA A 31 0.60 1.87 7.45
CA ALA A 31 -0.06 0.82 6.68
C ALA A 31 0.92 0.30 5.63
N ALA A 32 0.96 -1.03 5.46
CA ALA A 32 1.71 -1.67 4.39
C ALA A 32 0.87 -2.77 3.74
N ALA A 33 0.85 -2.78 2.41
CA ALA A 33 0.25 -3.86 1.61
C ALA A 33 1.30 -4.35 0.61
N VAL A 34 1.49 -5.67 0.56
CA VAL A 34 2.40 -6.33 -0.38
C VAL A 34 1.62 -7.40 -1.11
N VAL A 35 1.51 -7.27 -2.43
CA VAL A 35 0.65 -8.12 -3.26
C VAL A 35 1.45 -8.64 -4.45
N VAL A 36 1.31 -9.93 -4.75
CA VAL A 36 1.85 -10.52 -5.98
C VAL A 36 0.73 -10.60 -7.01
N ALA A 37 0.90 -9.97 -8.16
CA ALA A 37 -0.08 -9.93 -9.25
C ALA A 37 0.60 -9.73 -10.62
N GLU A 38 -0.13 -9.81 -11.73
CA GLU A 38 0.39 -9.43 -13.04
C GLU A 38 0.28 -7.92 -13.29
N THR A 39 -0.74 -7.28 -12.71
CA THR A 39 -1.04 -5.85 -12.90
C THR A 39 -1.35 -5.14 -11.58
N GLU A 40 -1.18 -3.81 -11.55
CA GLU A 40 -1.56 -2.97 -10.39
C GLU A 40 -3.06 -3.09 -10.11
N GLN A 41 -3.88 -3.08 -11.16
CA GLN A 41 -5.34 -3.21 -11.01
C GLN A 41 -5.72 -4.54 -10.37
N GLU A 42 -5.11 -5.63 -10.80
CA GLU A 42 -5.31 -6.95 -10.20
C GLU A 42 -4.88 -6.96 -8.72
N ALA A 43 -3.73 -6.36 -8.40
CA ALA A 43 -3.26 -6.27 -7.02
C ALA A 43 -4.22 -5.50 -6.12
N ILE A 44 -4.75 -4.36 -6.60
CA ILE A 44 -5.76 -3.57 -5.88
C ILE A 44 -7.04 -4.39 -5.69
N GLN A 45 -7.53 -5.07 -6.74
CA GLN A 45 -8.72 -5.92 -6.64
C GLN A 45 -8.53 -7.07 -5.63
N LEU A 46 -7.33 -7.64 -5.52
CA LEU A 46 -7.02 -8.64 -4.50
C LEU A 46 -7.07 -8.08 -3.08
N LEU A 47 -6.63 -6.84 -2.86
CA LEU A 47 -6.76 -6.16 -1.55
C LEU A 47 -8.22 -5.89 -1.19
N LEU A 48 -9.00 -5.37 -2.14
CA LEU A 48 -10.41 -5.04 -1.92
C LEU A 48 -11.26 -6.29 -1.67
N LYS A 49 -10.98 -7.41 -2.37
CA LYS A 49 -11.69 -8.69 -2.18
C LYS A 49 -11.47 -9.32 -0.81
N ARG A 50 -10.38 -8.98 -0.12
CA ARG A 50 -10.12 -9.48 1.24
C ARG A 50 -10.90 -8.73 2.32
N ASP A 51 -11.71 -7.72 1.94
CA ASP A 51 -12.62 -6.96 2.80
C ASP A 51 -11.97 -6.47 4.11
N ASN A 52 -10.80 -5.84 3.95
CA ASN A 52 -10.01 -5.29 5.04
C ASN A 52 -9.99 -3.75 4.95
N GLY A 53 -11.10 -3.08 4.62
CA GLY A 53 -11.19 -1.61 4.68
C GLY A 53 -10.17 -0.80 3.86
N TRP A 54 -9.51 -1.40 2.85
CA TRP A 54 -8.58 -0.69 1.96
C TRP A 54 -9.34 0.24 1.01
N ARG A 55 -8.85 1.46 0.84
CA ARG A 55 -9.49 2.48 -0.02
C ARG A 55 -8.85 2.50 -1.39
N GLN A 56 -9.62 2.09 -2.41
CA GLN A 56 -9.16 2.00 -3.80
C GLN A 56 -8.57 3.33 -4.29
N GLU A 57 -9.29 4.43 -4.12
CA GLU A 57 -8.88 5.76 -4.58
C GLU A 57 -7.52 6.17 -4.00
N ASP A 58 -7.29 5.90 -2.71
CA ASP A 58 -6.03 6.23 -2.04
C ASP A 58 -4.89 5.30 -2.46
N LEU A 59 -5.15 4.01 -2.72
CA LEU A 59 -4.18 3.07 -3.27
C LEU A 59 -3.73 3.47 -4.68
N GLU A 60 -4.68 3.88 -5.53
CA GLU A 60 -4.41 4.39 -6.88
C GLU A 60 -3.66 5.73 -6.83
N ARG A 61 -3.95 6.58 -5.84
CA ARG A 61 -3.28 7.87 -5.70
C ARG A 61 -1.87 7.75 -5.17
N LEU A 62 -1.63 6.84 -4.21
CA LEU A 62 -0.30 6.61 -3.64
C LEU A 62 0.64 5.95 -4.66
N ARG A 63 0.10 5.08 -5.53
CA ARG A 63 0.82 4.19 -6.46
C ARG A 63 1.77 3.21 -5.75
N PRO A 64 1.75 1.91 -6.10
CA PRO A 64 2.67 0.95 -5.51
C PRO A 64 4.08 1.11 -6.05
N GLN A 65 5.07 0.76 -5.24
CA GLN A 65 6.36 0.33 -5.73
C GLN A 65 6.21 -1.04 -6.40
N VAL A 66 6.73 -1.19 -7.62
CA VAL A 66 6.62 -2.42 -8.41
C VAL A 66 7.98 -3.09 -8.54
N MET A 67 8.08 -4.37 -8.21
CA MET A 67 9.34 -5.13 -8.31
C MET A 67 9.14 -6.48 -9.01
N ASN A 68 10.15 -6.93 -9.75
CA ASN A 68 10.17 -8.27 -10.32
C ASN A 68 10.53 -9.28 -9.23
N TRP A 69 9.85 -10.43 -9.20
CA TRP A 69 10.04 -11.49 -8.20
C TRP A 69 11.09 -12.53 -8.63
N ASP A 70 11.88 -12.25 -9.66
CA ASP A 70 12.84 -13.18 -10.25
C ASP A 70 14.16 -13.30 -9.47
N THR A 71 14.39 -12.44 -8.48
CA THR A 71 15.61 -12.40 -7.68
C THR A 71 15.33 -12.32 -6.18
N ALA A 72 16.23 -12.91 -5.39
CA ALA A 72 16.17 -12.84 -3.94
C ALA A 72 16.37 -11.38 -3.49
N GLN A 73 15.41 -10.85 -2.73
CA GLN A 73 15.42 -9.46 -2.29
C GLN A 73 14.64 -9.27 -0.99
N VAL A 74 14.98 -8.23 -0.24
CA VAL A 74 14.17 -7.76 0.90
C VAL A 74 12.99 -6.98 0.32
N VAL A 75 11.79 -7.50 0.53
CA VAL A 75 10.56 -6.94 -0.06
C VAL A 75 9.99 -5.82 0.81
N TYR A 76 10.08 -5.96 2.12
CA TYR A 76 9.70 -4.94 3.08
C TYR A 76 10.41 -5.20 4.41
N SER A 77 10.94 -4.15 5.03
CA SER A 77 11.49 -4.17 6.38
C SER A 77 11.16 -2.83 7.05
N HIS A 78 10.76 -2.88 8.31
CA HIS A 78 10.41 -1.69 9.07
C HIS A 78 10.80 -1.86 10.54
N ILE A 79 11.34 -0.79 11.12
CA ILE A 79 11.65 -0.66 12.54
C ILE A 79 10.89 0.59 13.00
N GLN A 80 10.10 0.45 14.07
CA GLN A 80 9.35 1.53 14.70
C GLN A 80 9.82 1.70 16.15
#